data_AF-A0A0P6RV13-F1
#
_entry.id   AF-A0A0P6RV13-F1
#
_cell.length_a   1.000
_cell.length_b   1.000
_cell.length_c   1.000
_cell.angle_alpha   90.00
_cell.angle_beta   90.00
_cell.angle_gamma   90.00
#
_symmetry.space_group_name_H-M   'P 1'
#
loop_
_entity.id
_entity.type
_entity.pdbx_description
1 polymer ?
#
loop_
_entity_poly.entity_id
_entity_poly.type
_entity_poly.pdbx_seq_one_letter_code
_entity_poly.pdbx_strand_id
1 'polypeptide(L)' 'MEPVETGSNASAALIWIGCYLAIWGLLLWLSPQFREGFVDWLRLKDPIGWRFWRQNILFAAFSLGYLAVGLLFMGL' A
#
# COMPACT_ATOMS: atom_id res chain seq x y z
N MET A 1 8.88 -13.38 33.76
CA MET A 1 7.90 -13.22 32.66
C MET A 1 7.77 -11.73 32.44
N GLU A 2 8.55 -11.20 31.50
CA GLU A 2 8.45 -9.79 31.11
C GLU A 2 7.17 -9.60 30.29
N PRO A 3 6.45 -8.47 30.47
CA PRO A 3 5.20 -8.22 29.77
C PRO A 3 5.49 -8.12 28.26
N VAL A 4 4.81 -8.97 27.49
CA VAL A 4 4.83 -8.99 26.03
C VAL A 4 4.57 -7.58 25.49
N GLU A 5 5.51 -7.06 24.69
CA GLU A 5 5.49 -5.74 24.05
C GLU A 5 4.40 -5.58 22.96
N THR A 6 3.14 -5.81 23.29
CA THR A 6 2.02 -5.63 22.35
C THR A 6 1.87 -4.19 21.87
N GLY A 7 2.30 -3.19 22.66
CA GLY A 7 2.26 -1.76 22.28
C GLY A 7 3.31 -1.35 21.22
N SER A 8 4.46 -2.04 21.17
CA SER A 8 5.56 -1.75 20.22
C SER A 8 5.17 -2.16 18.79
N ASN A 9 4.55 -3.34 18.64
CA ASN A 9 4.15 -3.89 17.35
C ASN A 9 3.01 -3.11 16.69
N ALA A 10 2.05 -2.60 17.45
CA ALA A 10 0.96 -1.78 16.92
C ALA A 10 1.47 -0.44 16.36
N SER A 11 2.44 0.18 17.05
CA SER A 11 3.07 1.42 16.60
C SER A 11 3.89 1.20 15.33
N ALA A 12 4.66 0.12 15.25
CA ALA A 12 5.40 -0.27 14.06
C ALA A 12 4.47 -0.54 12.85
N ALA A 13 3.34 -1.21 13.08
CA ALA A 13 2.33 -1.45 12.06
C ALA A 13 1.71 -0.16 11.53
N LEU A 14 1.38 0.79 12.42
CA LEU A 14 0.85 2.09 12.03
C LEU A 14 1.87 2.91 11.23
N ILE A 15 3.15 2.88 11.61
CA ILE A 15 4.23 3.53 10.85
C ILE A 15 4.38 2.88 9.48
N TRP A 16 4.33 1.55 9.39
CA TRP A 16 4.40 0.81 8.13
C TRP A 16 3.25 1.18 7.19
N ILE A 17 2.01 1.16 7.69
CA ILE A 17 0.84 1.58 6.92
C ILE A 17 0.95 3.07 6.55
N GLY A 18 1.42 3.92 7.47
CA GLY A 18 1.63 5.34 7.23
C GLY A 18 2.63 5.62 6.11
N CYS A 19 3.77 4.93 6.10
CA CYS A 19 4.76 5.00 5.02
C CYS A 19 4.17 4.55 3.68
N TYR A 20 3.40 3.45 3.68
CA TYR A 20 2.70 3.00 2.48
C TYR A 20 1.76 4.08 1.93
N LEU A 21 0.93 4.68 2.81
CA LEU A 21 -0.01 5.75 2.46
C LEU A 21 0.69 7.02 1.98
N ALA A 22 1.84 7.36 2.55
CA ALA A 22 2.64 8.52 2.12
C ALA A 22 3.16 8.33 0.69
N ILE A 23 3.72 7.15 0.37
CA ILE A 23 4.16 6.81 -0.99
C ILE A 23 2.97 6.82 -1.95
N TRP A 24 1.82 6.30 -1.51
CA TRP A 24 0.57 6.31 -2.27
C TRP A 24 0.12 7.74 -2.60
N GLY A 25 0.07 8.63 -1.60
CA GLY A 25 -0.30 10.02 -1.77
C GLY A 25 0.68 10.78 -2.66
N LEU A 26 1.98 10.49 -2.54
CA LEU A 26 3.02 11.05 -3.40
C LEU A 26 2.80 10.65 -4.87
N LEU A 27 2.47 9.39 -5.13
CA LEU A 27 2.18 8.88 -6.47
C LEU A 27 0.91 9.49 -7.06
N LEU A 28 -0.14 9.66 -6.25
CA LEU A 28 -1.36 10.37 -6.67
C LEU A 28 -1.09 11.84 -7.03
N TRP A 29 -0.11 12.47 -6.39
CA TRP A 29 0.23 13.87 -6.65
C TRP A 29 1.18 14.03 -7.84
N LEU A 30 2.24 13.23 -7.92
CA LEU A 30 3.27 13.30 -8.97
C LEU A 30 2.81 12.71 -10.30
N SER A 31 2.00 11.65 -10.27
CA SER A 31 1.59 10.93 -11.48
C SER A 31 0.11 11.16 -11.79
N PRO A 32 -0.21 12.04 -12.75
CA PRO A 32 -1.60 12.25 -13.19
C PRO A 32 -2.21 10.96 -13.75
N GLN A 33 -1.41 10.09 -14.37
CA GLN A 33 -1.85 8.77 -14.85
C GLN A 33 -2.28 7.85 -13.70
N PHE A 34 -1.54 7.86 -12.58
CA PHE A 34 -1.90 7.10 -11.38
C PHE A 34 -3.21 7.61 -10.78
N ARG A 35 -3.35 8.94 -10.71
CA ARG A 35 -4.57 9.60 -10.24
C ARG A 35 -5.79 9.28 -11.11
N GLU A 36 -5.64 9.32 -12.43
CA GLU A 36 -6.73 8.99 -13.36
C GLU A 36 -7.17 7.53 -13.21
N GLY A 37 -6.23 6.60 -13.15
CA GLY A 37 -6.53 5.19 -12.93
C GLY A 37 -7.23 4.93 -11.58
N PHE A 38 -6.85 5.67 -10.53
CA PHE A 38 -7.52 5.62 -9.24
C PHE A 38 -8.95 6.19 -9.29
N VAL A 39 -9.16 7.29 -10.01
CA VAL A 39 -10.51 7.86 -10.21
C VAL A 39 -11.40 6.93 -11.04
N ASP A 40 -10.83 6.24 -12.05
CA ASP A 40 -11.54 5.22 -12.83
C ASP A 40 -11.92 4.01 -11.95
N TRP A 41 -11.04 3.61 -11.02
CA TRP A 41 -11.33 2.59 -10.00
C TRP A 41 -12.47 3.02 -9.07
N LEU A 42 -12.42 4.25 -8.52
CA LEU A 42 -13.50 4.82 -7.69
C LEU A 42 -14.82 4.94 -8.44
N ARG A 43 -14.78 5.20 -9.75
CA ARG A 43 -15.96 5.25 -10.63
C ARG A 43 -16.47 3.87 -11.03
N LEU A 44 -15.90 2.79 -10.48
CA LEU A 44 -16.23 1.40 -10.79
C LEU A 44 -16.14 1.07 -12.29
N LYS A 45 -15.40 1.87 -13.08
CA LYS A 45 -15.14 1.57 -14.49
C LYS A 45 -14.20 0.38 -14.64
N ASP A 46 -13.39 0.14 -13.61
CA ASP A 46 -12.50 -1.00 -13.52
C ASP A 46 -12.62 -1.62 -12.12
N PRO A 47 -13.68 -2.37 -11.81
CA PRO A 47 -13.99 -2.80 -10.43
C PRO A 47 -12.90 -3.69 -9.82
N ILE A 48 -12.16 -4.41 -10.65
CA ILE A 48 -11.05 -5.28 -10.24
C ILE A 48 -9.73 -4.50 -10.13
N GLY A 49 -9.67 -3.29 -10.69
CA GLY A 49 -8.44 -2.51 -10.82
C GLY A 49 -7.41 -3.17 -11.75
N TRP A 50 -7.82 -4.13 -12.59
CA TRP A 50 -6.92 -4.87 -13.47
C TRP A 50 -6.17 -3.94 -14.42
N ARG A 51 -6.86 -2.95 -15.01
CA ARG A 51 -6.24 -1.95 -15.89
C ARG A 51 -5.34 -1.00 -15.12
N PHE A 52 -5.72 -0.66 -13.89
CA PHE A 52 -4.91 0.16 -12.98
C PHE A 52 -3.58 -0.53 -12.64
N TRP A 53 -3.61 -1.80 -12.24
CA TRP A 53 -2.40 -2.58 -11.94
C TRP A 53 -1.54 -2.81 -13.18
N ARG A 54 -2.15 -3.03 -14.35
CA ARG A 54 -1.42 -3.20 -15.61
C ARG A 54 -0.69 -1.94 -16.04
N GLN A 55 -1.31 -0.77 -15.86
CA GLN A 55 -0.69 0.52 -16.14
C GLN A 55 0.38 0.88 -15.10
N ASN A 56 0.21 0.45 -13.86
CA ASN A 56 1.08 0.78 -12.74
C ASN A 56 1.82 -0.45 -12.21
N ILE A 57 2.44 -1.22 -13.11
CA ILE A 57 3.05 -2.52 -12.77
C ILE A 57 4.20 -2.40 -11.76
N LEU A 58 4.98 -1.31 -11.82
CA LEU A 58 6.04 -1.05 -10.86
C LEU A 58 5.48 -0.77 -9.46
N PHE A 59 4.36 -0.06 -9.39
CA PHE A 59 3.66 0.17 -8.13
C PHE A 59 3.01 -1.11 -7.60
N ALA A 60 2.50 -1.97 -8.49
CA ALA A 60 2.02 -3.31 -8.16
C ALA A 60 3.12 -4.16 -7.51
N ALA A 61 4.27 -4.25 -8.17
CA ALA A 61 5.43 -4.98 -7.68
C ALA A 61 5.92 -4.42 -6.34
N PHE A 62 6.01 -3.09 -6.22
CA PHE A 62 6.36 -2.41 -4.97
C PHE A 62 5.36 -2.76 -3.85
N SER A 63 4.06 -2.64 -4.10
CA SER A 63 3.03 -2.94 -3.09
C SER A 63 3.07 -4.39 -2.65
N LEU A 64 3.29 -5.32 -3.58
CA LEU A 64 3.42 -6.75 -3.29
C LEU A 64 4.64 -7.02 -2.40
N GLY A 65 5.79 -6.42 -2.73
CA GLY A 65 7.01 -6.52 -1.92
C GLY A 65 6.86 -5.87 -0.54
N TYR A 66 6.25 -4.69 -0.49
CA TYR A 66 6.02 -3.95 0.76
C TYR A 66 5.09 -4.72 1.71
N LEU A 67 4.04 -5.36 1.17
CA LEU A 67 3.16 -6.25 1.92
C LEU A 67 3.86 -7.53 2.35
N ALA A 68 4.61 -8.18 1.46
CA ALA A 68 5.34 -9.41 1.79
C ALA A 68 6.36 -9.17 2.91
N VAL A 69 7.11 -8.07 2.84
CA VAL A 69 8.04 -7.67 3.91
C VAL A 69 7.28 -7.35 5.20
N GLY A 70 6.17 -6.62 5.12
CA GLY A 70 5.33 -6.33 6.28
C GLY A 70 4.78 -7.59 6.96
N LEU A 71 4.32 -8.57 6.18
CA LEU A 71 3.84 -9.87 6.69
C LEU A 71 4.95 -10.65 7.40
N LEU A 72 6.13 -10.73 6.79
CA LEU A 72 7.30 -11.37 7.40
C LEU A 72 7.73 -10.67 8.70
N PHE A 73 7.67 -9.34 8.74
CA PHE A 73 8.02 -8.56 9.93
C PHE A 73 6.98 -8.67 11.05
N MET A 74 5.71 -8.83 10.72
CA MET A 74 4.61 -8.99 11.69
C MET A 74 4.42 -10.43 12.17
N GLY A 75 5.22 -11.39 11.68
CA GLY A 75 5.26 -12.77 12.16
C GLY A 75 4.07 -13.62 11.72
N LEU A 76 3.52 -13.34 10.54
CA LEU A 76 2.43 -14.11 9.91
C LEU A 76 2.97 -15.19 8.95
#